data_AF-A0A662BPE9-F1
#
_entry.id   AF-A0A662BPE9-F1
#
_cell.length_a   1.000
_cell.length_b   1.000
_cell.length_c   1.000
_cell.angle_alpha   90.00
_cell.angle_beta   90.00
_cell.angle_gamma   90.00
#
_symmetry.space_group_name_H-M   'P 1'
#
loop_
_entity.id
_entity.type
_entity.pdbx_description
1 polymer ?
#
loop_
_entity_poly.entity_id
_entity_poly.type
_entity_poly.pdbx_seq_one_letter_code
_entity_poly.pdbx_strand_id
1 'polypeptide(L)' 'MSKEAKTNLNEILPLLKTRWSPRAFEDKAVEAEKLRNILEAARWSPSASNIQPWIFFPGLKGDETYEKITATLVEF' A
#
# COMPACT_ATOMS: atom_id res chain seq x y z
N MET A 1 -16.22 7.64 14.93
CA MET A 1 -15.00 8.35 15.36
C MET A 1 -14.23 8.79 14.12
N SER A 2 -13.87 10.08 14.01
CA SER A 2 -13.07 10.56 12.88
C SER A 2 -11.68 9.91 12.92
N LYS A 3 -11.21 9.42 11.76
CA LYS A 3 -9.88 8.81 11.59
C LYS A 3 -8.88 9.79 10.99
N GLU A 4 -9.24 11.07 10.93
CA GLU A 4 -8.36 12.12 10.42
C GLU A 4 -7.11 12.28 11.29
N ALA A 5 -5.95 12.40 10.64
CA ALA A 5 -4.71 12.72 11.32
C ALA A 5 -4.82 14.10 11.99
N LYS A 6 -4.40 14.17 13.27
CA LYS A 6 -4.30 15.44 14.00
C LYS A 6 -3.06 16.19 13.51
N THR A 7 -3.25 17.36 12.94
CA THR A 7 -2.17 18.26 12.52
C THR A 7 -2.60 19.71 12.71
N ASN A 8 -1.64 20.59 12.97
CA ASN A 8 -1.85 22.04 13.08
C ASN A 8 -1.56 22.77 11.76
N LEU A 9 -1.26 22.02 10.69
CA LEU A 9 -0.97 22.56 9.35
C LEU A 9 -2.23 22.51 8.49
N ASN A 10 -2.63 23.67 7.97
CA ASN A 10 -3.89 23.84 7.22
C ASN A 10 -3.76 23.48 5.72
N GLU A 11 -2.55 23.29 5.21
CA GLU A 11 -2.27 23.11 3.77
C GLU A 11 -1.97 21.65 3.36
N ILE A 12 -2.15 20.69 4.27
CA ILE A 12 -2.01 19.26 3.93
C ILE A 12 -3.12 18.87 2.95
N LEU A 13 -2.74 18.16 1.88
CA LEU A 13 -3.70 17.57 0.93
C LEU A 13 -4.76 16.76 1.68
N PRO A 14 -6.07 16.97 1.41
CA PRO A 14 -7.15 16.29 2.14
C PRO A 14 -7.03 14.76 2.15
N LEU A 15 -6.55 14.16 1.05
CA LEU A 15 -6.30 12.71 0.94
C LEU A 15 -5.27 12.20 1.96
N LEU A 16 -4.23 12.99 2.25
CA LEU A 16 -3.21 12.62 3.23
C LEU A 16 -3.76 12.70 4.66
N LYS A 17 -4.66 13.65 4.91
CA LYS A 17 -5.29 13.83 6.23
C LYS A 17 -6.23 12.67 6.58
N THR A 18 -6.92 12.11 5.59
CA THR A 18 -7.87 11.00 5.77
C THR A 18 -7.25 9.61 5.63
N ARG A 19 -6.03 9.52 5.08
CA ARG A 19 -5.30 8.25 4.97
C ARG A 19 -4.92 7.71 6.35
N TRP A 20 -5.28 6.45 6.59
CA TRP A 20 -4.96 5.71 7.80
C TRP A 20 -4.63 4.25 7.45
N SER A 21 -4.09 3.48 8.40
CA SER A 21 -3.67 2.10 8.20
C SER A 21 -4.63 1.12 8.92
N PRO A 22 -5.72 0.67 8.28
CA PRO A 22 -6.58 -0.39 8.82
C PRO A 22 -5.83 -1.70 9.04
N ARG A 23 -6.35 -2.54 9.94
CA ARG A 23 -5.84 -3.90 10.19
C ARG A 23 -6.88 -5.01 9.93
N ALA A 24 -8.14 -4.64 9.73
CA ALA A 24 -9.21 -5.56 9.39
C ALA A 24 -9.74 -5.23 8.00
N PHE A 25 -9.75 -6.23 7.12
CA PHE A 25 -10.20 -6.13 5.73
C PHE A 25 -11.29 -7.16 5.47
N GLU A 26 -12.17 -6.87 4.52
CA GLU A 26 -13.14 -7.85 4.02
C GLU A 26 -12.44 -8.97 3.23
N ASP A 27 -13.05 -10.16 3.20
CA ASP A 27 -12.54 -11.27 2.39
C ASP A 27 -12.91 -11.10 0.92
N LYS A 28 -12.31 -10.09 0.29
CA LYS A 28 -12.55 -9.72 -1.10
C LYS A 28 -11.23 -9.59 -1.85
N ALA A 29 -11.16 -10.26 -3.01
CA ALA A 29 -10.02 -10.12 -3.90
C ALA A 29 -9.92 -8.70 -4.49
N VAL A 30 -8.70 -8.21 -4.63
CA VAL A 30 -8.40 -6.94 -5.31
C VAL A 30 -8.28 -7.20 -6.81
N GLU A 31 -8.91 -6.36 -7.63
CA GLU A 31 -8.83 -6.46 -9.08
C GLU A 31 -7.40 -6.15 -9.57
N ALA A 32 -6.90 -6.97 -10.50
CA ALA A 32 -5.51 -6.87 -10.96
C ALA A 32 -5.14 -5.48 -11.53
N GLU A 33 -6.08 -4.81 -12.18
CA GLU A 33 -5.88 -3.45 -12.71
C GLU A 33 -5.64 -2.43 -11.59
N LYS A 34 -6.40 -2.50 -10.49
CA LYS A 34 -6.22 -1.58 -9.35
C LYS A 34 -4.85 -1.78 -8.71
N LEU A 35 -4.40 -3.03 -8.60
CA LEU A 35 -3.07 -3.32 -8.08
C LEU A 35 -1.98 -2.74 -8.98
N ARG A 36 -2.09 -2.93 -10.31
CA ARG A 36 -1.15 -2.33 -11.27
C ARG A 36 -1.12 -0.81 -11.18
N ASN A 37 -2.27 -0.15 -11.07
CA ASN A 37 -2.35 1.30 -10.95
C ASN A 37 -1.65 1.83 -9.69
N ILE A 38 -1.78 1.13 -8.54
CA ILE A 38 -1.11 1.51 -7.30
C ILE A 38 0.41 1.34 -7.40
N LEU A 39 0.87 0.24 -7.97
CA LEU A 39 2.31 -0.01 -8.16
C LEU A 39 2.93 0.97 -9.17
N GLU A 40 2.19 1.31 -10.24
CA GLU A 40 2.59 2.34 -11.18
C GLU A 40 2.71 3.70 -10.49
N ALA A 41 1.73 4.10 -9.69
CA ALA A 41 1.82 5.33 -8.90
C ALA A 41 3.04 5.34 -7.96
N ALA A 42 3.37 4.22 -7.32
CA ALA A 42 4.57 4.10 -6.48
C ALA A 42 5.87 4.25 -7.28
N ARG A 43 5.92 3.67 -8.49
CA ARG A 43 7.05 3.79 -9.43
C ARG A 43 7.31 5.23 -9.87
N TRP A 44 6.33 6.12 -9.81
CA TRP A 44 6.54 7.55 -10.14
C TRP A 44 7.26 8.34 -9.04
N SER A 45 7.59 7.73 -7.90
CA SER A 45 8.39 8.37 -6.87
C SER A 45 9.82 8.70 -7.36
N PRO A 46 10.44 9.80 -6.89
CA PRO A 46 11.82 10.09 -7.26
C PRO A 46 12.79 9.05 -6.67
N SER A 47 13.89 8.79 -7.38
CA SER A 47 15.01 7.97 -6.89
C SER A 47 16.35 8.62 -7.19
N ALA A 48 17.38 8.26 -6.42
CA ALA A 48 18.74 8.76 -6.64
C ALA A 48 19.18 8.45 -8.09
N SER A 49 19.64 9.47 -8.80
CA SER A 49 20.01 9.39 -10.22
C SER A 49 18.93 8.81 -11.13
N ASN A 50 17.66 8.84 -10.71
CA ASN A 50 16.51 8.26 -11.41
C ASN A 50 16.71 6.79 -11.84
N ILE A 51 17.44 6.00 -11.04
CA ILE A 51 17.71 4.59 -11.37
C ILE A 51 16.50 3.68 -11.17
N GLN A 52 15.47 4.16 -10.47
CA GLN A 52 14.19 3.47 -10.27
C GLN A 52 14.37 2.06 -9.66
N PRO A 53 15.01 1.93 -8.48
CA PRO A 53 15.52 0.64 -7.99
C PRO A 53 14.44 -0.24 -7.33
N TRP A 54 13.18 0.20 -7.33
CA TRP A 54 12.08 -0.52 -6.68
C TRP A 54 11.77 -1.83 -7.42
N ILE A 55 11.54 -2.88 -6.64
CA ILE A 55 11.08 -4.17 -7.12
C ILE A 55 9.85 -4.53 -6.29
N PHE A 56 8.77 -4.88 -6.96
CA PHE A 56 7.51 -5.23 -6.32
C PHE A 56 7.21 -6.72 -6.50
N PHE A 57 6.94 -7.42 -5.40
CA PHE A 57 6.49 -8.81 -5.38
C PHE A 57 5.07 -8.88 -4.81
N PRO A 58 4.02 -8.58 -5.60
CA PRO A 58 2.66 -8.70 -5.12
C PRO A 58 2.26 -10.17 -4.98
N GLY A 59 1.91 -10.59 -3.77
CA GLY A 59 1.20 -11.85 -3.52
C GLY A 59 -0.29 -11.61 -3.36
N LEU A 60 -1.11 -12.24 -4.19
CA LEU A 60 -2.57 -12.26 -4.06
C LEU A 60 -2.99 -13.43 -3.17
N LYS A 61 -3.96 -13.20 -2.28
CA LYS A 61 -4.46 -14.24 -1.38
C LYS A 61 -4.82 -15.50 -2.15
N GLY A 62 -4.19 -16.63 -1.79
CA GLY A 62 -4.36 -17.93 -2.43
C GLY A 62 -3.35 -18.26 -3.54
N ASP A 63 -2.40 -17.37 -3.83
CA ASP A 63 -1.25 -17.70 -4.69
C ASP A 63 0.02 -18.07 -3.88
N GLU A 64 0.96 -18.74 -4.56
CA GLU A 64 2.21 -19.21 -3.96
C GLU A 64 3.07 -18.06 -3.41
N THR A 65 3.02 -16.87 -4.04
CA THR A 65 3.81 -15.71 -3.61
C THR A 65 3.26 -15.18 -2.29
N TYR A 66 1.95 -15.11 -2.13
CA TYR A 66 1.27 -14.75 -0.91
C TYR A 66 1.61 -15.71 0.23
N GLU A 67 1.53 -17.01 -0.01
CA GLU A 67 1.89 -18.04 0.99
C GLU A 67 3.35 -17.91 1.44
N LYS A 68 4.27 -17.70 0.49
CA LYS A 68 5.70 -17.47 0.80
C LYS A 68 5.92 -16.21 1.62
N ILE A 69 5.24 -15.11 1.28
CA ILE A 69 5.35 -13.84 2.02
C ILE A 69 4.80 -14.04 3.44
N THR A 70 3.60 -14.57 3.60
CA THR A 70 2.94 -14.71 4.91
C THR A 70 3.66 -15.67 5.84
N ALA A 71 4.29 -16.72 5.31
CA ALA A 71 5.12 -17.64 6.09
C ALA A 71 6.34 -16.97 6.76
N THR A 72 6.73 -15.76 6.33
CA THR A 72 7.84 -14.99 6.93
C THR A 72 7.40 -13.92 7.92
N LEU A 73 6.09 -13.68 8.05
CA LEU A 73 5.55 -12.64 8.94
C LEU A 73 5.36 -13.19 10.36
N VAL A 74 5.38 -12.29 11.35
CA VAL A 74 5.01 -12.65 12.73
C VAL A 74 3.52 -12.96 12.82
N GLU A 75 3.15 -13.85 13.74
CA GLU A 75 1.75 -14.11 14.08
C GLU A 75 1.07 -12.84 14.62
N PHE A 76 -0.22 -12.71 14.34
CA PHE A 76 -1.05 -11.55 14.71
C PHE A 76 -1.92 -11.82 15.93
#